data_AF-A0A1I1Z646-F1
#
_entry.id   AF-A0A1I1Z646-F1
#
_cell.length_a   1.000
_cell.length_b   1.000
_cell.length_c   1.000
_cell.angle_alpha   90.00
_cell.angle_beta   90.00
_cell.angle_gamma   90.00
#
_symmetry.space_group_name_H-M   'P 1'
#
loop_
_entity.id
_entity.type
_entity.pdbx_description
1 polymer ?
#
loop_
_entity_poly.entity_id
_entity_poly.type
_entity_poly.pdbx_seq_one_letter_code
_entity_poly.pdbx_strand_id
1 'polypeptide(L)' 'MKAFIFDMDGVIIDSEPLHFEVDIETMEYLGFKVTQDDLEKYVGMTNPAMWRLIRVEYGLFLTADFY' A
#
# COMPACT_ATOMS: atom_id res chain seq x y z
N MET A 1 33.29 -13.55 -10.33
CA MET A 1 32.01 -13.08 -9.77
C MET A 1 31.85 -11.65 -10.28
N LYS A 2 31.01 -11.36 -11.27
CA LYS A 2 29.54 -11.40 -11.31
C LYS A 2 28.93 -10.12 -10.71
N ALA A 3 27.96 -9.57 -11.43
CA ALA A 3 27.12 -8.48 -10.96
C ALA A 3 26.03 -8.99 -10.01
N PHE A 4 25.57 -8.11 -9.12
CA PHE A 4 24.43 -8.32 -8.23
C PHE A 4 23.34 -7.30 -8.56
N ILE A 5 22.09 -7.72 -8.42
CA ILE A 5 20.92 -6.83 -8.49
C ILE A 5 20.30 -6.86 -7.11
N PHE A 6 20.07 -5.68 -6.55
CA PHE A 6 19.40 -5.48 -5.28
C PHE A 6 18.08 -4.78 -5.53
N ASP A 7 17.07 -5.20 -4.78
CA ASP A 7 15.82 -4.46 -4.72
C ASP A 7 16.03 -3.13 -3.96
N MET A 8 15.12 -2.19 -4.13
CA MET A 8 15.19 -0.90 -3.44
C MET A 8 14.49 -0.98 -2.09
N ASP A 9 13.20 -1.32 -2.10
CA ASP A 9 12.32 -1.35 -0.93
C ASP A 9 12.63 -2.56 -0.04
N GLY A 10 12.75 -2.33 1.26
CA GLY A 10 13.09 -3.36 2.25
C GLY A 10 14.52 -3.91 2.15
N VAL A 11 15.33 -3.48 1.18
CA VAL A 11 16.72 -3.93 0.98
C VAL A 11 17.71 -2.77 1.09
N ILE A 12 17.52 -1.71 0.30
CA ILE A 12 18.38 -0.51 0.36
C ILE A 12 17.79 0.52 1.33
N ILE A 13 16.46 0.64 1.37
CA ILE A 13 15.73 1.53 2.26
C ILE A 13 14.59 0.78 2.95
N ASP A 14 14.38 1.08 4.23
CA ASP A 14 13.17 0.68 4.94
C ASP A 14 12.05 1.69 4.62
N SER A 15 11.42 1.52 3.47
CA SER A 15 10.31 2.36 2.98
C SER A 15 8.95 1.94 3.56
N GLU A 16 8.87 0.80 4.25
CA GLU A 16 7.60 0.25 4.73
C GLU A 16 6.83 1.18 5.69
N PRO A 17 7.47 1.84 6.68
CA PRO A 17 6.78 2.77 7.56
C PRO A 17 6.12 3.94 6.81
N LEU A 18 6.78 4.43 5.76
CA LEU A 18 6.24 5.52 4.93
C LEU A 18 5.07 5.06 4.07
N HIS A 19 5.11 3.82 3.56
CA HIS A 19 3.98 3.24 2.84
C HIS A 19 2.73 3.17 3.74
N PHE A 20 2.89 2.68 4.98
CA PHE A 20 1.78 2.64 5.93
C PHE A 20 1.24 4.03 6.27
N GLU A 21 2.11 5.02 6.51
CA GLU A 21 1.69 6.40 6.79
C GLU A 21 0.79 6.95 5.68
N VAL A 22 1.23 6.84 4.42
CA VAL A 22 0.50 7.35 3.26
C VAL A 22 -0.82 6.58 3.04
N ASP A 23 -0.83 5.26 3.22
CA ASP A 23 -2.05 4.47 3.03
C ASP A 23 -3.09 4.76 4.13
N ILE A 24 -2.65 4.95 5.38
CA ILE A 24 -3.52 5.37 6.50
C ILE A 24 -4.10 6.76 6.21
N GLU A 25 -3.25 7.74 5.86
CA GLU A 25 -3.71 9.09 5.51
C GLU A 25 -4.70 9.09 4.36
N THR A 26 -4.46 8.23 3.34
CA THR A 26 -5.37 8.08 2.21
C THR A 26 -6.72 7.53 2.66
N MET A 27 -6.72 6.50 3.51
CA MET A 27 -7.96 5.92 4.05
C MET A 27 -8.72 6.93 4.93
N GLU A 28 -8.02 7.70 5.75
CA GLU A 28 -8.61 8.77 6.56
C GLU A 28 -9.24 9.86 5.70
N TYR A 29 -8.57 10.29 4.62
CA TYR A 29 -9.11 11.21 3.64
C TYR A 29 -10.40 10.68 3.00
N LEU A 30 -10.48 9.37 2.78
CA LEU A 30 -11.67 8.69 2.25
C LEU A 30 -12.77 8.48 3.29
N GLY A 31 -12.56 8.89 4.54
CA GLY A 31 -13.54 8.80 5.63
C GLY A 31 -13.46 7.50 6.45
N PHE A 32 -12.41 6.70 6.26
CA PHE A 32 -12.20 5.45 6.98
C PHE A 32 -11.07 5.59 7.99
N LYS A 33 -11.32 5.20 9.24
CA LYS A 33 -10.26 5.06 10.24
C LYS A 33 -9.73 3.65 10.20
N VAL A 34 -8.47 3.49 9.85
CA VAL A 34 -7.75 2.22 9.81
C VAL A 34 -6.44 2.35 10.58
N THR A 35 -5.92 1.21 11.02
CA THR A 35 -4.63 1.09 11.69
C THR A 35 -3.61 0.41 10.77
N GLN A 36 -2.34 0.41 11.17
CA GLN A 36 -1.31 -0.37 10.48
C GLN A 36 -1.68 -1.86 10.42
N ASP A 37 -2.14 -2.45 11.53
CA ASP A 37 -2.59 -3.85 11.61
C ASP A 37 -3.71 -4.18 10.60
N ASP A 38 -4.61 -3.22 10.34
CA ASP A 38 -5.67 -3.41 9.33
C ASP A 38 -5.10 -3.51 7.90
N LEU A 39 -3.95 -2.88 7.66
CA LEU A 39 -3.27 -2.82 6.37
C LEU A 39 -2.16 -3.86 6.20
N GLU A 40 -1.64 -4.46 7.28
CA GLU A 40 -0.58 -5.48 7.23
C GLU A 40 -0.88 -6.62 6.26
N LYS A 41 -2.16 -7.01 6.14
CA LYS A 41 -2.62 -8.06 5.23
C LYS A 41 -2.40 -7.76 3.74
N TYR A 42 -2.07 -6.52 3.39
CA TYR A 42 -1.79 -6.10 2.01
C TYR A 42 -0.29 -5.93 1.71
N VAL A 43 0.58 -6.08 2.71
CA VAL A 43 2.04 -5.99 2.53
C VAL A 43 2.52 -6.97 1.46
N GLY A 44 3.40 -6.49 0.58
CA GLY A 44 3.95 -7.27 -0.54
C GLY A 44 3.01 -7.42 -1.74
N MET A 45 1.78 -6.89 -1.68
CA MET A 45 0.93 -6.76 -2.86
C MET A 45 1.37 -5.56 -3.71
N THR A 46 1.11 -5.63 -5.01
CA THR A 46 1.23 -4.43 -5.86
C THR A 46 0.12 -3.43 -5.51
N ASN A 47 0.40 -2.13 -5.59
CA ASN A 47 -0.59 -1.09 -5.31
C ASN A 47 -1.95 -1.31 -6.03
N PRO A 48 -2.01 -1.65 -7.33
CA PRO A 48 -3.28 -1.92 -8.00
C PRO A 48 -4.04 -3.12 -7.41
N ALA A 49 -3.34 -4.16 -6.95
CA ALA A 49 -3.96 -5.33 -6.33
C ALA A 49 -4.51 -5.00 -4.94
N MET A 50 -3.72 -4.31 -4.12
CA MET A 50 -4.14 -3.82 -2.80
C MET A 50 -5.37 -2.93 -2.90
N TRP A 51 -5.32 -1.87 -3.71
CA TRP A 51 -6.45 -0.92 -3.86
C TRP A 51 -7.70 -1.57 -4.47
N ARG A 52 -7.57 -2.65 -5.26
CA ARG A 52 -8.73 -3.43 -5.69
C ARG A 52 -9.44 -4.09 -4.50
N LEU A 53 -8.68 -4.67 -3.55
CA LEU A 53 -9.25 -5.32 -2.37
C LEU A 53 -9.83 -4.30 -1.40
N ILE A 54 -9.11 -3.23 -1.10
CA ILE A 54 -9.57 -2.14 -0.23
C ILE A 54 -10.91 -1.58 -0.74
N ARG A 55 -11.04 -1.37 -2.05
CA ARG A 55 -12.31 -0.88 -2.62
C ARG A 55 -13.48 -1.80 -2.35
N VAL A 56 -13.29 -3.11 -2.48
CA VAL A 56 -14.34 -4.10 -2.23
C VAL A 56 -14.67 -4.18 -0.73
N GLU A 57 -13.65 -4.18 0.12
CA GLU A 57 -13.80 -4.34 1.57
C GLU A 57 -14.44 -3.12 2.24
N TYR A 58 -14.06 -1.92 1.82
CA TYR A 58 -14.54 -0.65 2.39
C TYR A 58 -15.65 0.01 1.56
N GLY A 59 -16.08 -0.60 0.46
CA GLY A 59 -17.17 -0.08 -0.37
C GLY A 59 -16.86 1.25 -1.06
N LEU A 60 -15.60 1.46 -1.45
CA LEU A 60 -15.16 2.68 -2.13
C LEU A 60 -15.60 2.66 -3.61
N PHE A 61 -16.52 3.56 -3.97
CA PHE A 61 -16.96 3.79 -5.36
C PHE A 61 -16.15 4.88 -6.09
N LEU A 62 -14.93 5.15 -5.64
CA LEU A 62 -14.03 6.08 -6.33
C LEU A 62 -13.33 5.37 -7.49
N THR A 63 -13.49 5.93 -8.69
CA THR A 63 -12.71 5.58 -9.86
C THR A 63 -11.33 6.21 -9.71
N ALA A 64 -10.44 5.54 -8.97
CA ALA A 64 -9.01 5.74 -9.18
C ALA A 64 -8.69 5.10 -10.54
N ASP A 65 -8.91 5.87 -11.61
CA ASP A 65 -8.43 5.53 -12.94
C ASP A 65 -6.91 5.68 -12.90
N PHE A 66 -6.23 4.59 -12.58
CA PHE A 66 -4.79 4.48 -12.70
C PHE A 66 -4.46 4.51 -14.20
N TYR A 67 -4.00 5.68 -14.68
CA TYR A 67 -3.42 5.84 -16.02
C TYR A 67 -2.07 5.12 -16.14
#